data_AF-A0A291GRM2-F1
#
_entry.id   AF-A0A291GRM2-F1
#
_cell.length_a   1.000
_cell.length_b   1.000
_cell.length_c   1.000
_cell.angle_alpha   90.00
_cell.angle_beta   90.00
_cell.angle_gamma   90.00
#
_symmetry.space_group_name_H-M   'P 1'
#
loop_
_entity.id
_entity.type
_entity.pdbx_description
1 polymer ?
#
loop_
_entity_poly.entity_id
_entity_poly.type
_entity_poly.pdbx_seq_one_letter_code
_entity_poly.pdbx_strand_id
1 'polypeptide(L)'
;MTTPLRMPATTATKKGAGFLAEKAAERTVVLTNHGKPTAVVMSPERFDELERSLRHAADQLVQSASTLVAEKSEFRSVDEVRERLHARR
;
A
#
# COMPACT_ATOMS: atom_id res chain seq x y z
N MET A 1 -10.75 10.28 4.90
CA MET A 1 -10.71 9.02 5.68
C MET A 1 -11.17 9.32 7.10
N THR A 2 -12.07 8.52 7.67
CA THR A 2 -12.53 8.69 9.06
C THR A 2 -11.43 8.34 10.06
N THR A 3 -11.33 9.08 11.17
CA THR A 3 -10.31 8.84 12.21
C THR A 3 -10.45 7.43 12.78
N PRO A 4 -9.38 6.61 12.77
CA PRO A 4 -9.44 5.26 13.30
C PRO A 4 -9.75 5.22 14.80
N LEU A 5 -10.58 4.27 15.22
CA LEU A 5 -10.84 4.02 16.63
C LEU A 5 -9.68 3.23 17.22
N ARG A 6 -8.95 3.81 18.17
CA ARG A 6 -7.89 3.08 18.90
C ARG A 6 -8.49 2.42 20.14
N MET A 7 -8.24 1.12 20.30
CA MET A 7 -8.80 0.34 21.39
C MET A 7 -7.76 -0.61 22.00
N PRO A 8 -7.62 -0.70 23.33
CA PRO A 8 -6.82 -1.75 23.96
C PRO A 8 -7.37 -3.13 23.63
N ALA A 9 -6.50 -4.09 23.32
CA ALA A 9 -6.89 -5.47 22.98
C ALA A 9 -7.71 -6.11 24.12
N THR A 10 -7.38 -5.83 25.38
CA THR A 10 -8.14 -6.29 26.55
C THR A 10 -9.58 -5.75 26.55
N THR A 11 -9.78 -4.50 26.14
CA THR A 11 -11.12 -3.90 26.04
C THR A 11 -11.89 -4.52 24.88
N ALA A 12 -11.23 -4.77 23.75
CA ALA A 12 -11.81 -5.45 22.61
C ALA A 12 -12.28 -6.86 22.98
N THR A 13 -11.46 -7.65 23.67
CA THR A 13 -11.83 -8.99 24.15
C THR A 13 -13.03 -8.95 25.09
N LYS A 14 -13.06 -7.99 26.02
CA LYS A 14 -14.20 -7.83 26.95
C LYS A 14 -15.51 -7.47 26.25
N LYS A 15 -15.45 -6.69 25.17
CA LYS A 15 -16.63 -6.28 24.38
C LYS A 15 -17.06 -7.33 23.36
N GLY A 16 -16.20 -8.28 23.03
CA GLY A 16 -16.48 -9.37 22.12
C GLY A 16 -16.38 -9.00 20.64
N ALA A 17 -16.44 -10.04 19.79
CA ALA A 17 -16.27 -9.90 18.35
C ALA A 17 -17.40 -9.12 17.66
N GLY A 18 -18.64 -9.24 18.13
CA GLY A 18 -19.79 -8.51 17.55
C GLY A 18 -19.62 -6.99 17.63
N PHE A 19 -19.14 -6.49 18.78
CA PHE A 19 -18.83 -5.07 18.94
C PHE A 19 -17.71 -4.60 18.00
N LEU A 20 -16.68 -5.42 17.79
CA LEU A 20 -15.61 -5.09 16.85
C LEU A 20 -16.12 -5.04 15.41
N ALA A 21 -16.97 -5.98 15.00
CA ALA A 21 -17.55 -6.02 13.67
C ALA A 21 -18.43 -4.78 13.40
N GLU A 22 -19.29 -4.41 14.36
CA GLU A 22 -20.12 -3.20 14.28
C GLU A 22 -19.25 -1.94 14.12
N LYS A 23 -18.21 -1.80 14.94
CA LYS A 23 -17.33 -0.62 14.85
C LYS A 23 -16.49 -0.62 13.58
N ALA A 24 -16.04 -1.78 13.13
CA ALA A 24 -15.28 -1.96 11.90
C ALA A 24 -16.11 -1.64 10.64
N ALA A 25 -17.43 -1.82 10.69
CA ALA A 25 -18.35 -1.40 9.62
C ALA A 25 -18.43 0.13 9.48
N GLU A 26 -18.40 0.87 10.60
CA GLU A 26 -18.38 2.34 10.56
C GLU A 26 -17.00 2.91 10.20
N ARG A 27 -15.94 2.36 10.81
CA ARG A 27 -14.58 2.90 10.73
C ARG A 27 -13.52 1.86 11.09
N THR A 28 -12.31 2.05 10.61
CA THR A 28 -11.17 1.20 10.98
C THR A 28 -10.92 1.22 12.50
N VAL A 29 -10.73 0.04 13.08
CA VAL A 29 -10.37 -0.13 14.49
C VAL A 29 -8.90 -0.54 14.58
N VAL A 30 -8.11 0.17 15.36
CA VAL A 30 -6.71 -0.17 15.66
C VAL A 30 -6.66 -0.77 17.05
N LEU A 31 -6.39 -2.06 17.13
CA LEU A 31 -6.13 -2.74 18.38
C LEU A 31 -4.73 -2.38 18.88
N THR A 32 -4.64 -2.17 20.18
CA THR A 32 -3.40 -1.75 20.83
C THR A 32 -3.06 -2.62 22.03
N ASN A 33 -1.77 -2.82 22.26
CA ASN A 33 -1.24 -3.40 23.49
C ASN A 33 -0.23 -2.41 24.10
N HIS A 34 -0.40 -2.07 25.38
CA HIS A 34 0.39 -1.03 26.06
C HIS A 34 0.51 0.27 25.23
N GLY A 35 -0.58 0.69 24.57
CA GLY A 35 -0.64 1.88 23.71
C GLY A 35 -0.05 1.72 22.30
N LYS A 36 0.66 0.63 22.01
CA LYS A 36 1.25 0.35 20.70
C LYS A 36 0.25 -0.39 19.79
N PRO A 37 0.12 -0.02 18.50
CA PRO A 37 -0.69 -0.78 17.55
C PRO A 37 -0.23 -2.23 17.42
N THR A 38 -1.17 -3.17 17.44
CA THR A 38 -0.88 -4.60 17.26
C THR A 38 -1.70 -5.26 16.17
N ALA A 39 -2.89 -4.74 15.88
CA ALA A 39 -3.72 -5.22 14.77
C ALA A 39 -4.64 -4.12 14.26
N VAL A 40 -5.12 -4.30 13.03
CA VAL A 40 -6.11 -3.43 12.39
C VAL A 40 -7.30 -4.29 12.01
N VAL A 41 -8.50 -3.84 12.39
CA VAL A 41 -9.76 -4.49 12.06
C VAL A 41 -10.57 -3.53 11.19
N MET A 42 -11.10 -4.04 10.08
CA MET A 42 -11.91 -3.30 9.12
C MET A 42 -13.01 -4.21 8.58
N SER A 43 -14.03 -3.63 7.94
CA SER A 43 -15.04 -4.44 7.25
C SER A 43 -14.42 -5.15 6.03
N PRO A 44 -14.94 -6.33 5.64
CA PRO A 44 -14.46 -7.05 4.46
C PRO A 44 -14.48 -6.20 3.20
N GLU A 45 -15.56 -5.44 2.99
CA GLU A 45 -15.75 -4.60 1.79
C GLU A 45 -14.65 -3.54 1.68
N ARG A 46 -14.28 -2.95 2.81
CA ARG A 46 -13.22 -1.94 2.87
C ARG A 46 -11.84 -2.55 2.64
N PHE A 47 -11.62 -3.77 3.11
CA PHE A 47 -10.38 -4.50 2.85
C PHE A 47 -10.25 -4.83 1.36
N ASP A 48 -11.31 -5.37 0.75
CA ASP A 48 -11.33 -5.71 -0.67
C ASP A 48 -11.15 -4.48 -1.56
N GLU A 49 -11.77 -3.35 -1.20
CA GLU A 49 -11.56 -2.07 -1.89
C GLU A 49 -10.10 -1.61 -1.78
N LEU A 50 -9.52 -1.66 -0.58
CA LEU A 50 -8.12 -1.31 -0.36
C LEU A 50 -7.18 -2.20 -1.19
N GLU A 51 -7.40 -3.52 -1.20
CA GLU A 51 -6.60 -4.45 -1.99
C GLU A 51 -6.70 -4.13 -3.49
N ARG A 52 -7.92 -3.90 -3.99
CA ARG A 52 -8.15 -3.54 -5.39
C ARG A 52 -7.46 -2.23 -5.76
N SER A 53 -7.55 -1.21 -4.92
CA SER A 53 -6.88 0.07 -5.13
C SER A 53 -5.35 -0.06 -5.12
N LEU A 54 -4.79 -0.84 -4.20
CA LEU A 54 -3.35 -1.08 -4.13
C LEU A 54 -2.83 -1.80 -5.38
N ARG A 55 -3.56 -2.83 -5.84
CA ARG A 55 -3.21 -3.56 -7.06
C ARG A 55 -3.25 -2.64 -8.27
N HIS A 56 -4.31 -1.85 -8.41
CA HIS A 56 -4.44 -0.90 -9.50
C HIS A 56 -3.31 0.15 -9.49
N ALA A 57 -2.95 0.68 -8.32
CA ALA A 57 -1.85 1.62 -8.19
C ALA A 57 -0.50 0.99 -8.55
N ALA A 58 -0.25 -0.26 -8.13
CA ALA A 58 0.95 -0.99 -8.50
C ALA A 58 1.04 -1.21 -10.02
N ASP A 59 -0.07 -1.60 -10.66
CA ASP A 59 -0.13 -1.76 -12.12
C ASP A 59 0.15 -0.43 -12.82
N GLN A 60 -0.45 0.68 -12.36
CA GLN A 60 -0.18 2.00 -12.93
C GLN A 60 1.29 2.41 -12.80
N LEU A 61 1.96 2.10 -11.68
CA LEU A 61 3.38 2.39 -11.49
C LEU A 61 4.24 1.60 -12.50
N VAL A 62 3.96 0.31 -12.68
CA VAL A 62 4.68 -0.54 -13.64
C VAL A 62 4.46 -0.06 -15.07
N GLN A 63 3.22 0.28 -15.43
CA GLN A 63 2.90 0.84 -16.74
C GLN A 63 3.61 2.17 -16.98
N SER A 64 3.57 3.07 -15.99
CA SER A 64 4.24 4.38 -16.09
C SER A 64 5.76 4.23 -16.25
N ALA A 65 6.38 3.32 -15.51
CA ALA A 65 7.81 3.02 -15.66
C ALA A 65 8.12 2.43 -17.05
N SER A 66 7.28 1.52 -17.53
CA SER A 66 7.41 0.93 -18.88
C SER A 66 7.27 1.97 -19.98
N THR A 67 6.28 2.85 -19.89
CA THR A 67 6.09 3.98 -20.81
C THR A 67 7.27 4.93 -20.75
N LEU A 68 7.76 5.29 -19.56
CA LEU A 68 8.94 6.15 -19.42
C LEU A 68 10.16 5.54 -20.11
N VAL A 69 10.38 4.23 -19.95
CA VAL A 69 11.44 3.50 -20.65
C VAL A 69 11.16 3.52 -22.16
N ALA A 70 9.96 3.20 -22.63
CA ALA A 70 9.64 3.19 -24.06
C ALA A 70 9.81 4.57 -24.73
N GLU A 71 9.42 5.65 -24.04
CA GLU A 71 9.47 7.02 -24.56
C GLU A 71 10.86 7.66 -24.44
N LYS A 72 11.64 7.33 -23.40
CA LYS A 72 12.95 7.96 -23.14
C LYS A 72 14.15 7.05 -23.37
N SER A 73 13.95 5.76 -23.59
CA SER A 73 15.06 4.86 -23.96
C SER A 73 15.33 5.02 -25.44
N GLU A 74 16.19 5.99 -25.74
CA GLU A 74 16.98 5.90 -26.94
C GLU A 74 17.96 4.74 -26.73
N PHE A 75 17.58 3.55 -27.21
CA PHE A 75 18.46 2.39 -27.22
C PHE A 75 19.64 2.70 -28.12
N ARG A 76 20.74 3.15 -27.50
CA ARG A 76 22.00 3.43 -28.18
C ARG A 76 22.88 2.20 -28.15
N SER A 77 23.61 1.98 -29.23
CA SER A 77 24.60 0.89 -29.24
C SER A 77 25.72 1.19 -28.23
N VAL A 78 26.37 0.14 -27.72
CA VAL A 78 27.51 0.29 -26.80
C VAL A 78 28.61 1.15 -27.43
N ASP A 79 28.78 1.06 -28.75
CA ASP A 79 29.78 1.83 -29.49
C ASP A 79 29.41 3.33 -29.58
N GLU A 80 28.14 3.67 -29.85
CA GLU A 80 27.66 5.07 -29.83
C GLU A 80 27.82 5.73 -28.45
N VAL A 81 27.54 4.97 -27.39
CA VAL A 81 27.69 5.48 -26.01
C VAL A 81 29.17 5.65 -25.65
N ARG A 82 30.04 4.73 -26.10
CA ARG A 82 31.50 4.83 -25.91
C ARG A 82 32.09 6.05 -26.60
N GLU A 83 31.71 6.31 -27.86
CA GLU A 83 32.15 7.50 -28.58
C GLU A 83 31.72 8.78 -27.87
N ARG A 84 30.45 8.85 -27.44
CA ARG A 84 29.91 10.03 -26.75
C ARG A 84 30.55 10.29 -25.39
N LEU A 85 30.88 9.24 -24.63
CA LEU A 85 31.46 9.36 -23.29
C LEU A 85 32.99 9.42 -23.29
N HIS A 86 33.63 9.37 -24.47
CA HIS A 86 35.08 9.27 -24.62
C HIS A 86 35.71 8.13 -23.78
N ALA A 87 34.95 7.07 -23.53
CA ALA A 87 35.41 5.94 -22.72
C ALA A 87 36.34 5.09 -23.59
N ARG A 88 37.64 5.08 -23.25
CA ARG A 88 38.62 4.19 -23.89
C ARG A 88 38.41 2.73 -23.45
N ARG A 89 38.76 1.84 -24.38
CA ARG A 89 38.51 0.40 -24.40
C ARG A 89 38.84 -0.32 -23.10
#